data_AF-A0A158QZE9-F1
#
_entry.id   AF-A0A158QZE9-F1
#
_cell.length_a   1.000
_cell.length_b   1.000
_cell.length_c   1.000
_cell.angle_alpha   90.00
_cell.angle_beta   90.00
_cell.angle_gamma   90.00
#
_symmetry.space_group_name_H-M   'P 1'
#
loop_
_entity.id
_entity.type
_entity.pdbx_description
1 polymer ?
#
loop_
_entity_poly.entity_id
_entity_poly.type
_entity_poly.pdbx_seq_one_letter_code
_entity_poly.pdbx_strand_id
1 'polypeptide(L)'
;MYFACTKMYEHGVLIFRILTLYLLSLQSWHIGFASPDEYRLLSDLRHNYDPYERPVANASEPLVVSVKIYLQQILDVDEKNQVITLVAWLEYQWTDYKLRWQPSEYGGIKDIRVPGNANAIWKPDVLLYNSADENFDSTYPVNYVVSHTGHVLQVPPGILKLSCKIDITYFPFDDQMCHLKFGSWTYSGNFIDLRINGPEGMNISEQGMDISYYVENGEWNLLGKLWILYHCQFGRIQVGLNLIVPSLLISLMTVLGFTLPPDAGEKITLEITILLSVCFFLSMVADMTPPTSEAVPLIGAFFSCCMLVVSASVVFTVLVLNLHNRKPETHEMSPFVSFHTFDFWNIFAAHVSKYLSHIALAWNARKAEEIAKRAETRNGRSMEGVVTATDSLSLIRSIRASKATDRQNNIEMEPVAPGNSKGEKVLNTLPNSHISGYISTNLSLLDGALFEVNKCMQKACLELKTISGQIKIMRKRMEEDERDEQAENDWKFAAMVVDRLCLFIFTIFIVVSTCGIMFSSPHLIA
;
A
#
# COMPACT_ATOMS: atom_id res chain seq x y z
N MET A 1 -57.20 83.09 4.77
CA MET A 1 -56.68 81.95 3.99
C MET A 1 -56.20 80.77 4.86
N TYR A 2 -55.85 80.96 6.14
CA TYR A 2 -55.41 79.88 7.04
C TYR A 2 -56.53 78.99 7.64
N PHE A 3 -57.77 79.47 7.75
CA PHE A 3 -58.88 78.71 8.36
C PHE A 3 -59.53 77.64 7.46
N ALA A 4 -59.33 77.72 6.13
CA ALA A 4 -59.90 76.74 5.20
C ALA A 4 -59.03 75.47 5.07
N CYS A 5 -57.72 75.57 5.36
CA CYS A 5 -56.78 74.46 5.19
C CYS A 5 -56.85 73.45 6.34
N THR A 6 -57.06 73.91 7.59
CA THR A 6 -57.20 73.03 8.77
C THR A 6 -58.49 72.19 8.74
N LYS A 7 -59.60 72.72 8.21
CA LYS A 7 -60.84 71.94 8.04
C LYS A 7 -60.71 70.83 6.99
N MET A 8 -59.99 71.07 5.88
CA MET A 8 -59.73 70.03 4.88
C MET A 8 -58.84 68.90 5.40
N TYR A 9 -57.89 69.21 6.29
CA TYR A 9 -57.00 68.20 6.87
C TYR A 9 -57.73 67.29 7.88
N GLU A 10 -58.58 67.86 8.74
CA GLU A 10 -59.43 67.09 9.67
C GLU A 10 -60.41 66.15 8.95
N HIS A 11 -61.07 66.62 7.89
CA HIS A 11 -61.97 65.79 7.09
C HIS A 11 -61.22 64.70 6.31
N GLY A 12 -60.02 65.00 5.79
CA GLY A 12 -59.16 64.02 5.11
C GLY A 12 -58.69 62.89 6.04
N VAL A 13 -58.29 63.23 7.28
CA VAL A 13 -57.86 62.23 8.29
C VAL A 13 -59.04 61.38 8.77
N LEU A 14 -60.23 61.98 8.92
CA LEU A 14 -61.45 61.23 9.27
C LEU A 14 -61.83 60.23 8.17
N ILE A 15 -61.79 60.65 6.90
CA ILE A 15 -62.07 59.79 5.75
C ILE A 15 -61.03 58.66 5.66
N PHE A 16 -59.75 58.95 5.87
CA PHE A 16 -58.69 57.93 5.86
C PHE A 16 -58.84 56.92 7.00
N ARG A 17 -59.23 57.37 8.21
CA ARG A 17 -59.54 56.48 9.35
C ARG A 17 -60.76 55.61 9.10
N ILE A 18 -61.80 56.15 8.48
CA ILE A 18 -63.00 55.38 8.11
C ILE A 18 -62.67 54.38 7.01
N LEU A 19 -61.90 54.76 5.99
CA LEU A 19 -61.47 53.86 4.91
C LEU A 19 -60.56 52.75 5.41
N THR A 20 -59.63 53.05 6.32
CA THR A 20 -58.75 52.04 6.93
C THR A 20 -59.51 51.12 7.87
N LEU A 21 -60.47 51.62 8.67
CA LEU A 21 -61.35 50.78 9.48
C LEU A 21 -62.29 49.92 8.62
N TYR A 22 -62.76 50.44 7.47
CA TYR A 22 -63.57 49.69 6.50
C TYR A 22 -62.75 48.63 5.76
N LEU A 23 -61.48 48.91 5.44
CA LEU A 23 -60.56 47.94 4.85
C LEU A 23 -60.13 46.86 5.86
N LEU A 24 -59.93 47.23 7.14
CA LEU A 24 -59.64 46.28 8.22
C LEU A 24 -60.87 45.43 8.59
N SER A 25 -62.09 45.98 8.49
CA SER A 25 -63.33 45.21 8.66
C SER A 25 -63.59 44.26 7.48
N LEU A 26 -63.22 44.65 6.26
CA LEU A 26 -63.27 43.77 5.08
C LEU A 26 -62.25 42.62 5.16
N GLN A 27 -61.09 42.83 5.79
CA GLN A 27 -60.08 41.77 5.97
C GLN A 27 -60.39 40.80 7.13
N SER A 28 -61.27 41.15 8.07
CA SER A 28 -61.64 40.30 9.21
C SER A 28 -62.78 39.31 8.91
N TRP A 29 -63.23 39.22 7.65
CA TRP A 29 -64.31 38.34 7.20
C TRP A 29 -63.83 37.18 6.31
N HIS A 30 -62.54 36.82 6.37
CA HIS A 30 -62.13 35.48 5.94
C HIS A 30 -62.33 34.51 7.09
N ILE A 31 -63.59 34.08 7.28
CA ILE A 31 -63.89 32.88 8.02
C ILE A 31 -63.21 31.74 7.27
N GLY A 32 -62.11 31.23 7.82
CA GLY A 32 -61.53 29.97 7.35
C GLY A 32 -62.57 28.88 7.57
N PHE A 33 -63.20 28.42 6.49
CA PHE A 33 -64.07 27.25 6.54
C PHE A 33 -63.18 26.03 6.82
N ALA A 34 -63.11 25.60 8.09
CA ALA A 34 -62.65 24.25 8.40
C ALA A 34 -63.55 23.27 7.64
N SER A 35 -62.97 22.28 6.95
CA SER A 35 -63.72 21.29 6.15
C SER A 35 -64.64 20.47 7.06
N PRO A 36 -65.96 20.74 7.10
CA PRO A 36 -66.88 20.01 7.97
C PRO A 36 -67.10 18.59 7.45
N ASP A 37 -66.97 18.42 6.13
CA ASP A 37 -67.11 17.15 5.43
C ASP A 37 -65.98 16.17 5.75
N GLU A 38 -64.74 16.66 5.89
CA GLU A 38 -63.60 15.81 6.26
C GLU A 38 -63.71 15.35 7.72
N TYR A 39 -64.13 16.23 8.63
CA TYR A 39 -64.38 15.87 10.02
C TYR A 39 -65.47 14.80 10.14
N ARG A 40 -66.59 15.00 9.42
CA ARG A 40 -67.70 14.04 9.36
C ARG A 40 -67.26 12.70 8.80
N LEU A 41 -66.54 12.70 7.67
CA LEU A 41 -66.00 11.49 7.05
C LEU A 41 -65.08 10.71 8.01
N LEU A 42 -64.13 11.39 8.65
CA LEU A 42 -63.21 10.76 9.61
C LEU A 42 -63.95 10.19 10.83
N SER A 43 -65.01 10.87 11.29
CA SER A 43 -65.87 10.37 12.37
C SER A 43 -66.63 9.10 11.95
N ASP A 44 -67.20 9.09 10.74
CA ASP A 44 -67.97 7.97 10.22
C ASP A 44 -67.07 6.75 9.95
N LEU A 45 -65.90 6.95 9.35
CA LEU A 45 -64.93 5.86 9.08
C LEU A 45 -64.34 5.24 10.35
N ARG A 46 -64.23 6.03 11.42
CA ARG A 46 -63.78 5.53 12.73
C ARG A 46 -64.87 4.79 13.50
N HIS A 47 -66.13 5.02 13.15
CA HIS A 47 -67.24 4.35 13.79
C HIS A 47 -67.22 2.85 13.42
N ASN A 48 -67.13 1.97 14.42
CA ASN A 48 -67.08 0.51 14.23
C ASN A 48 -65.84 0.01 13.45
N TYR A 49 -64.73 0.73 13.52
CA TYR A 49 -63.44 0.29 12.99
C TYR A 49 -62.53 -0.18 14.13
N ASP A 50 -62.04 -1.42 14.05
CA ASP A 50 -61.04 -1.96 14.97
C ASP A 50 -59.69 -2.11 14.24
N PRO A 51 -58.65 -1.33 14.61
CA PRO A 51 -57.31 -1.42 14.02
C PRO A 51 -56.61 -2.77 14.18
N TYR A 52 -57.05 -3.63 15.09
CA TYR A 52 -56.45 -4.96 15.27
C TYR A 52 -57.06 -6.00 14.33
N GLU A 53 -58.19 -5.70 13.69
CA GLU A 53 -58.86 -6.61 12.77
C GLU A 53 -58.26 -6.51 11.37
N ARG A 54 -57.77 -7.63 10.83
CA ARG A 54 -57.29 -7.70 9.44
C ARG A 54 -58.42 -7.32 8.48
N PRO A 55 -58.21 -6.33 7.59
CA PRO A 55 -59.29 -5.75 6.80
C PRO A 55 -59.64 -6.57 5.55
N VAL A 56 -60.19 -7.77 5.75
CA VAL A 56 -60.70 -8.63 4.68
C VAL A 56 -62.20 -8.88 4.84
N ALA A 57 -62.94 -8.86 3.72
CA ALA A 57 -64.37 -9.17 3.74
C ALA A 57 -64.62 -10.67 3.97
N ASN A 58 -63.71 -11.52 3.48
CA ASN A 58 -63.73 -12.97 3.67
C ASN A 58 -62.49 -13.40 4.45
N ALA A 59 -62.69 -13.99 5.63
CA ALA A 59 -61.59 -14.42 6.50
C ALA A 59 -60.69 -15.49 5.86
N SER A 60 -61.21 -16.25 4.88
CA SER A 60 -60.46 -17.32 4.20
C SER A 60 -59.49 -16.80 3.12
N GLU A 61 -59.64 -15.55 2.69
CA GLU A 61 -58.79 -14.96 1.65
C GLU A 61 -57.60 -14.23 2.26
N PRO A 62 -56.39 -14.31 1.67
CA PRO A 62 -55.26 -13.53 2.11
C PRO A 62 -55.42 -12.05 1.73
N LEU A 63 -54.94 -11.15 2.59
CA LEU A 63 -54.80 -9.75 2.26
C LEU A 63 -53.55 -9.58 1.40
N VAL A 64 -53.71 -9.06 0.19
CA VAL A 64 -52.57 -8.73 -0.68
C VAL A 64 -51.96 -7.41 -0.21
N VAL A 65 -50.70 -7.47 0.20
CA VAL A 65 -49.91 -6.30 0.59
C VAL A 65 -48.76 -6.16 -0.39
N SER A 66 -48.77 -5.07 -1.15
CA SER A 66 -47.65 -4.74 -2.03
C SER A 66 -46.58 -3.98 -1.25
N VAL A 67 -45.33 -4.39 -1.44
CA VAL A 67 -44.14 -3.76 -0.87
C VAL A 67 -43.24 -3.29 -2.01
N LYS A 68 -42.83 -2.03 -1.97
CA LYS A 68 -41.82 -1.46 -2.87
C LYS A 68 -40.75 -0.75 -2.06
N ILE A 69 -39.49 -0.84 -2.49
CA ILE A 69 -38.35 -0.24 -1.79
C ILE A 69 -37.68 0.76 -2.72
N TYR A 70 -37.54 1.99 -2.23
CA TYR A 70 -36.74 3.04 -2.86
C TYR A 70 -35.43 3.19 -2.09
N LEU A 71 -34.30 2.86 -2.74
CA LEU A 71 -32.99 3.11 -2.15
C LEU A 71 -32.66 4.59 -2.26
N GLN A 72 -32.30 5.21 -1.14
CA GLN A 72 -31.79 6.58 -1.15
C GLN A 72 -30.28 6.59 -1.08
N GLN A 73 -29.70 5.87 -0.12
CA GLN A 73 -28.27 5.92 0.12
C GLN A 73 -27.81 4.66 0.84
N ILE A 74 -26.57 4.25 0.56
CA ILE A 74 -25.81 3.33 1.41
C ILE A 74 -25.11 4.21 2.43
N LEU A 75 -25.51 4.16 3.70
CA LEU A 75 -24.94 5.02 4.73
C LEU A 75 -23.57 4.50 5.17
N ASP A 76 -23.51 3.21 5.46
CA ASP A 76 -22.31 2.57 6.02
C ASP A 76 -22.31 1.06 5.74
N VAL A 77 -21.12 0.49 5.59
CA VAL A 77 -20.87 -0.96 5.52
C VAL A 77 -19.82 -1.27 6.58
N ASP A 78 -20.26 -1.91 7.65
CA ASP A 78 -19.40 -2.32 8.75
C ASP A 78 -18.96 -3.76 8.50
N GLU A 79 -17.78 -3.91 7.88
CA GLU A 79 -17.19 -5.23 7.61
C GLU A 79 -16.98 -6.02 8.89
N LYS A 80 -16.52 -5.34 9.94
CA LYS A 80 -16.11 -5.95 11.20
C LYS A 80 -17.27 -6.60 11.93
N ASN A 81 -18.39 -5.90 11.98
CA ASN A 81 -19.61 -6.38 12.63
C ASN A 81 -20.56 -7.11 11.68
N GLN A 82 -20.22 -7.20 10.38
CA GLN A 82 -21.06 -7.84 9.35
C GLN A 82 -22.44 -7.19 9.22
N VAL A 83 -22.47 -5.85 9.23
CA VAL A 83 -23.70 -5.05 9.20
C VAL A 83 -23.65 -4.03 8.07
N ILE A 84 -24.75 -3.88 7.33
CA ILE A 84 -24.93 -2.82 6.34
C ILE A 84 -26.04 -1.90 6.78
N THR A 85 -25.82 -0.59 6.67
CA THR A 85 -26.81 0.43 6.98
C THR A 85 -27.26 1.14 5.71
N LEU A 86 -28.56 1.03 5.40
CA LEU A 86 -29.19 1.62 4.23
C LEU A 86 -30.20 2.68 4.65
N VAL A 87 -30.30 3.76 3.89
CA VAL A 87 -31.44 4.69 3.97
C VAL A 87 -32.37 4.37 2.82
N ALA A 88 -33.60 3.99 3.13
CA ALA A 88 -34.59 3.61 2.14
C ALA A 88 -35.99 4.10 2.52
N TRP A 89 -36.84 4.27 1.52
CA TRP A 89 -38.28 4.44 1.72
C TRP A 89 -38.98 3.12 1.44
N LEU A 90 -39.80 2.67 2.37
CA LEU A 90 -40.62 1.48 2.23
C LEU A 90 -42.02 1.93 1.84
N GLU A 91 -42.51 1.48 0.71
CA GLU A 91 -43.86 1.77 0.24
C GLU A 91 -44.74 0.54 0.43
N TYR A 92 -45.78 0.70 1.23
CA TYR A 92 -46.81 -0.30 1.49
C TYR A 92 -48.11 0.10 0.81
N GLN A 93 -48.71 -0.83 0.09
CA GLN A 93 -50.02 -0.66 -0.51
C GLN A 93 -50.92 -1.85 -0.19
N TRP A 94 -52.12 -1.59 0.31
CA TRP A 94 -53.15 -2.60 0.51
C TRP A 94 -54.54 -1.98 0.31
N THR A 95 -55.58 -2.82 0.38
CA THR A 95 -56.97 -2.35 0.26
C THR A 95 -57.75 -2.75 1.51
N ASP A 96 -58.36 -1.78 2.16
CA ASP A 96 -59.25 -1.96 3.31
C ASP A 96 -60.69 -1.72 2.88
N TYR A 97 -61.55 -2.73 3.04
CA TYR A 97 -62.94 -2.65 2.62
C TYR A 97 -63.80 -1.76 3.53
N LYS A 98 -63.40 -1.56 4.80
CA LYS A 98 -64.13 -0.71 5.77
C LYS A 98 -63.83 0.77 5.57
N LEU A 99 -62.73 1.11 4.90
CA LEU A 99 -62.32 2.49 4.62
C LEU A 99 -62.82 3.00 3.25
N ARG A 100 -64.03 2.60 2.84
CA ARG A 100 -64.64 3.00 1.56
C ARG A 100 -65.74 4.02 1.79
N TRP A 101 -65.81 5.04 0.94
CA TRP A 101 -66.88 6.03 0.96
C TRP A 101 -67.21 6.52 -0.46
N GLN A 102 -68.37 7.16 -0.61
CA GLN A 102 -68.76 7.83 -1.84
C GLN A 102 -68.37 9.31 -1.77
N PRO A 103 -67.48 9.81 -2.67
CA PRO A 103 -67.08 11.22 -2.66
C PRO A 103 -68.26 12.19 -2.75
N SER A 104 -69.36 11.79 -3.41
CA SER A 104 -70.57 12.61 -3.55
C SER A 104 -71.25 12.96 -2.22
N GLU A 105 -71.06 12.16 -1.16
CA GLU A 105 -71.69 12.37 0.14
C GLU A 105 -70.89 13.29 1.07
N TYR A 106 -69.58 13.42 0.81
CA TYR A 106 -68.60 14.10 1.64
C TYR A 106 -67.86 15.21 0.88
N GLY A 107 -68.60 16.07 0.17
CA GLY A 107 -68.03 17.27 -0.46
C GLY A 107 -67.04 16.99 -1.60
N GLY A 108 -67.06 15.81 -2.21
CA GLY A 108 -66.17 15.42 -3.30
C GLY A 108 -64.79 14.90 -2.85
N ILE A 109 -64.59 14.63 -1.56
CA ILE A 109 -63.31 14.14 -1.02
C ILE A 109 -62.97 12.76 -1.61
N LYS A 110 -61.81 12.65 -2.26
CA LYS A 110 -61.31 11.40 -2.88
C LYS A 110 -60.23 10.70 -2.07
N ASP A 111 -59.50 11.44 -1.26
CA ASP A 111 -58.39 10.95 -0.46
C ASP A 111 -58.27 11.74 0.86
N ILE A 112 -57.93 11.03 1.93
CA ILE A 112 -57.75 11.58 3.28
C ILE A 112 -56.40 11.14 3.85
N ARG A 113 -55.87 11.93 4.79
CA ARG A 113 -54.64 11.61 5.51
C ARG A 113 -55.00 11.17 6.92
N VAL A 114 -54.67 9.93 7.26
CA VAL A 114 -54.91 9.37 8.59
C VAL A 114 -53.58 9.32 9.36
N PRO A 115 -53.52 9.77 10.63
CA PRO A 115 -52.29 9.72 11.41
C PRO A 115 -51.68 8.31 11.47
N GLY A 116 -50.35 8.22 11.39
CA GLY A 116 -49.56 6.98 11.39
C GLY A 116 -49.59 6.16 12.69
N ASN A 117 -50.46 6.50 13.64
CA ASN A 117 -50.47 5.93 14.99
C ASN A 117 -51.09 4.52 14.98
N ALA A 118 -50.64 3.65 15.89
CA ALA A 118 -51.12 2.26 15.99
C ALA A 118 -52.64 2.11 16.19
N ASN A 119 -53.31 3.13 16.74
CA ASN A 119 -54.75 3.10 17.01
C ASN A 119 -55.61 3.72 15.89
N ALA A 120 -55.00 4.13 14.77
CA ALA A 120 -55.71 4.87 13.74
C ALA A 120 -56.37 3.96 12.70
N ILE A 121 -55.57 3.11 12.04
CA ILE A 121 -56.01 2.07 11.10
C ILE A 121 -55.12 0.83 11.23
N TRP A 122 -55.57 -0.31 10.71
CA TRP A 122 -54.78 -1.53 10.65
C TRP A 122 -53.51 -1.32 9.82
N LYS A 123 -52.34 -1.74 10.36
CA LYS A 123 -51.02 -1.68 9.70
C LYS A 123 -50.48 -3.11 9.56
N PRO A 124 -49.97 -3.52 8.38
CA PRO A 124 -49.28 -4.79 8.24
C PRO A 124 -47.96 -4.76 9.03
N ASP A 125 -47.66 -5.85 9.73
CA ASP A 125 -46.45 -6.03 10.56
C ASP A 125 -45.26 -6.56 9.74
N VAL A 126 -45.01 -5.94 8.59
CA VAL A 126 -43.88 -6.29 7.73
C VAL A 126 -42.60 -5.72 8.31
N LEU A 127 -41.71 -6.62 8.73
CA LEU A 127 -40.44 -6.29 9.37
C LEU A 127 -39.27 -6.95 8.63
N LEU A 128 -38.07 -6.43 8.87
CA LEU A 128 -36.82 -6.98 8.35
C LEU A 128 -36.32 -8.11 9.26
N TYR A 129 -36.35 -9.36 8.78
CA TYR A 129 -35.97 -10.53 9.57
C TYR A 129 -34.47 -10.60 9.88
N ASN A 130 -33.63 -10.17 8.95
CA ASN A 130 -32.19 -10.08 9.16
C ASN A 130 -31.78 -8.68 9.63
N SER A 131 -32.62 -8.01 10.43
CA SER A 131 -32.24 -6.75 11.07
C SER A 131 -31.11 -6.97 12.07
N ALA A 132 -30.15 -6.06 12.07
CA ALA A 132 -29.08 -5.96 13.07
C ALA A 132 -29.29 -4.76 14.02
N ASP A 133 -30.42 -4.04 13.89
CA ASP A 133 -30.75 -2.91 14.75
C ASP A 133 -31.43 -3.39 16.05
N GLU A 134 -31.25 -2.65 17.14
CA GLU A 134 -31.93 -2.92 18.42
C GLU A 134 -33.45 -2.72 18.28
N ASN A 135 -33.84 -1.75 17.44
CA ASN A 135 -35.23 -1.49 17.07
C ASN A 135 -35.58 -2.22 15.78
N PHE A 136 -36.36 -3.30 15.85
CA PHE A 136 -36.76 -4.08 14.67
C PHE A 136 -37.66 -3.29 13.69
N ASP A 137 -38.42 -2.30 14.18
CA ASP A 137 -39.13 -1.32 13.34
C ASP A 137 -38.33 -0.01 13.28
N SER A 138 -37.36 0.06 12.35
CA SER A 138 -36.51 1.24 12.15
C SER A 138 -37.16 2.34 11.29
N THR A 139 -38.48 2.30 11.10
CA THR A 139 -39.20 3.23 10.21
C THR A 139 -39.85 4.39 10.97
N TYR A 140 -39.89 5.57 10.35
CA TYR A 140 -40.57 6.73 10.93
C TYR A 140 -42.09 6.64 10.68
N PRO A 141 -42.94 6.82 11.71
CA PRO A 141 -44.39 6.70 11.57
C PRO A 141 -44.98 7.89 10.80
N VAL A 142 -45.10 7.75 9.48
CA VAL A 142 -45.77 8.73 8.61
C VAL A 142 -47.26 8.45 8.51
N ASN A 143 -48.02 9.47 8.10
CA ASN A 143 -49.45 9.36 7.85
C ASN A 143 -49.76 8.41 6.69
N TYR A 144 -50.91 7.75 6.78
CA TYR A 144 -51.49 6.96 5.72
C TYR A 144 -52.25 7.87 4.75
N VAL A 145 -52.16 7.58 3.45
CA VAL A 145 -53.03 8.18 2.43
C VAL A 145 -54.07 7.14 2.06
N VAL A 146 -55.32 7.41 2.40
CA VAL A 146 -56.45 6.51 2.15
C VAL A 146 -57.29 7.10 1.03
N SER A 147 -57.58 6.33 -0.01
CA SER A 147 -58.46 6.70 -1.12
C SER A 147 -59.88 6.21 -0.87
N HIS A 148 -60.87 6.85 -1.51
CA HIS A 148 -62.30 6.53 -1.39
C HIS A 148 -62.66 5.07 -1.77
N THR A 149 -61.79 4.43 -2.54
CA THR A 149 -61.86 3.02 -2.96
C THR A 149 -61.44 2.03 -1.87
N GLY A 150 -60.91 2.53 -0.74
CA GLY A 150 -60.31 1.74 0.33
C GLY A 150 -58.82 1.42 0.08
N HIS A 151 -58.21 1.93 -0.99
CA HIS A 151 -56.77 1.79 -1.21
C HIS A 151 -56.01 2.63 -0.18
N VAL A 152 -55.09 1.98 0.53
CA VAL A 152 -54.23 2.60 1.53
C VAL A 152 -52.79 2.57 1.04
N LEU A 153 -52.14 3.73 1.09
CA LEU A 153 -50.73 3.92 0.76
C LEU A 153 -50.01 4.46 1.99
N GLN A 154 -48.88 3.85 2.33
CA GLN A 154 -47.96 4.36 3.34
C GLN A 154 -46.53 4.32 2.81
N VAL A 155 -45.77 5.41 2.97
CA VAL A 155 -44.38 5.49 2.50
C VAL A 155 -43.46 6.00 3.62
N PRO A 156 -43.24 5.21 4.70
CA PRO A 156 -42.32 5.61 5.75
C PRO A 156 -40.85 5.57 5.30
N PRO A 157 -40.04 6.59 5.63
CA PRO A 157 -38.59 6.49 5.55
C PRO A 157 -38.04 5.63 6.68
N GLY A 158 -36.99 4.86 6.42
CA GLY A 158 -36.33 4.01 7.41
C GLY A 158 -34.83 3.95 7.23
N ILE A 159 -34.12 3.83 8.35
CA ILE A 159 -32.69 3.51 8.39
C ILE A 159 -32.59 2.02 8.68
N LEU A 160 -32.34 1.22 7.64
CA LEU A 160 -32.35 -0.23 7.71
C LEU A 160 -30.94 -0.74 7.99
N LYS A 161 -30.71 -1.32 9.17
CA LYS A 161 -29.48 -2.05 9.47
C LYS A 161 -29.72 -3.53 9.26
N LEU A 162 -29.04 -4.15 8.31
CA LEU A 162 -29.15 -5.58 8.04
C LEU A 162 -27.85 -6.32 8.38
N SER A 163 -28.00 -7.53 8.92
CA SER A 163 -26.89 -8.47 9.01
C SER A 163 -26.65 -9.09 7.64
N CYS A 164 -25.40 -9.01 7.18
CA CYS A 164 -24.94 -9.55 5.91
C CYS A 164 -23.55 -10.18 6.06
N LYS A 165 -23.38 -11.40 5.55
CA LYS A 165 -22.08 -12.06 5.51
C LYS A 165 -21.22 -11.42 4.42
N ILE A 166 -20.12 -10.80 4.86
CA ILE A 166 -19.17 -10.09 3.99
C ILE A 166 -18.00 -11.04 3.67
N ASP A 167 -17.64 -11.14 2.38
CA ASP A 167 -16.51 -11.94 1.90
C ASP A 167 -15.28 -11.06 1.61
N ILE A 168 -14.26 -11.19 2.46
CA ILE A 168 -13.05 -10.35 2.40
C ILE A 168 -11.90 -10.96 1.59
N THR A 169 -12.14 -12.05 0.87
CA THR A 169 -11.08 -12.79 0.16
C THR A 169 -10.27 -11.87 -0.77
N TYR A 170 -10.95 -11.00 -1.52
CA TYR A 170 -10.32 -10.09 -2.49
C TYR A 170 -10.21 -8.64 -2.00
N PHE A 171 -10.36 -8.40 -0.70
CA PHE A 171 -10.25 -7.07 -0.12
C PHE A 171 -8.91 -6.39 -0.53
N PRO A 172 -8.92 -5.12 -0.96
CA PRO A 172 -10.03 -4.14 -0.97
C PRO A 172 -10.84 -4.11 -2.28
N PHE A 173 -10.63 -5.04 -3.20
CA PHE A 173 -11.33 -5.12 -4.50
C PHE A 173 -12.43 -6.18 -4.49
N ASP A 174 -13.12 -6.26 -3.37
CA ASP A 174 -14.16 -7.22 -3.06
C ASP A 174 -15.53 -6.76 -3.55
N ASP A 175 -16.34 -7.73 -3.97
CA ASP A 175 -17.75 -7.56 -4.30
C ASP A 175 -18.60 -8.22 -3.22
N GLN A 176 -19.51 -7.46 -2.60
CA GLN A 176 -20.33 -7.96 -1.50
C GLN A 176 -21.76 -8.22 -1.93
N MET A 177 -22.33 -9.39 -1.61
CA MET A 177 -23.72 -9.75 -1.93
C MET A 177 -24.57 -9.86 -0.67
N CYS A 178 -25.49 -8.91 -0.49
CA CYS A 178 -26.36 -8.85 0.70
C CYS A 178 -27.84 -8.94 0.35
N HIS A 179 -28.62 -9.64 1.18
CA HIS A 179 -30.06 -9.84 0.97
C HIS A 179 -30.90 -9.09 2.01
N LEU A 180 -31.92 -8.34 1.58
CA LEU A 180 -32.98 -7.87 2.50
C LEU A 180 -34.10 -8.91 2.58
N LYS A 181 -34.41 -9.37 3.80
CA LYS A 181 -35.48 -10.36 4.06
C LYS A 181 -36.65 -9.70 4.78
N PHE A 182 -37.67 -9.31 4.04
CA PHE A 182 -38.92 -8.77 4.62
C PHE A 182 -39.97 -9.86 4.78
N GLY A 183 -40.74 -9.79 5.85
CA GLY A 183 -41.86 -10.70 6.10
C GLY A 183 -42.77 -10.20 7.21
N SER A 184 -44.00 -10.71 7.26
CA SER A 184 -44.92 -10.46 8.37
C SER A 184 -44.51 -11.28 9.58
N TRP A 185 -44.39 -10.64 10.74
CA TRP A 185 -43.94 -11.32 11.95
C TRP A 185 -45.00 -12.27 12.54
N THR A 186 -46.27 -11.90 12.46
CA THR A 186 -47.39 -12.62 13.09
C THR A 186 -48.27 -13.38 12.09
N TYR A 187 -48.36 -12.94 10.84
CA TYR A 187 -49.21 -13.57 9.83
C TYR A 187 -48.40 -14.50 8.91
N SER A 188 -48.95 -15.69 8.66
CA SER A 188 -48.43 -16.60 7.64
C SER A 188 -48.92 -16.21 6.23
N GLY A 189 -48.32 -16.82 5.20
CA GLY A 189 -48.69 -16.59 3.79
C GLY A 189 -50.17 -16.87 3.44
N ASN A 190 -50.91 -17.58 4.30
CA ASN A 190 -52.35 -17.79 4.13
C ASN A 190 -53.20 -16.57 4.51
N PHE A 191 -52.64 -15.66 5.32
CA PHE A 191 -53.35 -14.47 5.81
C PHE A 191 -52.88 -13.19 5.14
N ILE A 192 -51.58 -13.08 4.86
CA ILE A 192 -50.97 -11.95 4.14
C ILE A 192 -50.16 -12.50 2.96
N ASP A 193 -50.50 -12.05 1.77
CA ASP A 193 -49.76 -12.32 0.53
C ASP A 193 -48.90 -11.10 0.20
N LEU A 194 -47.59 -11.20 0.45
CA LEU A 194 -46.63 -10.14 0.19
C LEU A 194 -46.20 -10.18 -1.28
N ARG A 195 -46.49 -9.11 -2.01
CA ARG A 195 -46.12 -8.95 -3.42
C ARG A 195 -45.18 -7.78 -3.60
N ILE A 196 -44.27 -7.87 -4.57
CA ILE A 196 -43.42 -6.75 -4.97
C ILE A 196 -44.08 -6.11 -6.19
N ASN A 197 -44.52 -4.85 -6.09
CA ASN A 197 -45.05 -4.13 -7.24
C ASN A 197 -43.90 -3.47 -8.01
N GLY A 198 -43.69 -3.90 -9.26
CA GLY A 198 -42.88 -3.18 -10.24
C GLY A 198 -43.74 -2.29 -11.17
N PRO A 199 -43.11 -1.52 -12.09
CA PRO A 199 -43.84 -0.76 -13.09
C PRO A 199 -44.75 -1.68 -13.93
N GLU A 200 -45.99 -1.24 -14.17
CA GLU A 200 -47.00 -2.01 -14.92
C GLU A 200 -46.45 -2.46 -16.29
N GLY A 201 -46.59 -3.75 -16.60
CA GLY A 201 -46.16 -4.35 -17.88
C GLY A 201 -44.82 -5.09 -17.85
N MET A 202 -44.10 -5.10 -16.73
CA MET A 202 -42.82 -5.81 -16.57
C MET A 202 -43.00 -7.14 -15.81
N ASN A 203 -42.43 -8.23 -16.36
CA ASN A 203 -42.47 -9.55 -15.72
C ASN A 203 -41.86 -9.51 -14.31
N ILE A 204 -42.34 -10.38 -13.41
CA ILE A 204 -41.86 -10.51 -12.01
C ILE A 204 -40.34 -10.78 -11.94
N SER A 205 -39.76 -11.29 -13.03
CA SER A 205 -38.32 -11.50 -13.25
C SER A 205 -37.58 -10.26 -13.80
N GLU A 206 -38.18 -9.06 -13.79
CA GLU A 206 -37.58 -7.77 -14.21
C GLU A 206 -37.85 -6.56 -13.26
N GLN A 207 -38.62 -6.74 -12.17
CA GLN A 207 -38.79 -5.87 -10.97
C GLN A 207 -37.64 -5.76 -9.91
N GLY A 208 -36.71 -4.81 -10.07
CA GLY A 208 -35.60 -4.57 -9.12
C GLY A 208 -35.94 -3.54 -8.04
N MET A 209 -35.00 -3.28 -7.13
CA MET A 209 -35.09 -2.13 -6.22
C MET A 209 -35.12 -0.83 -7.03
N ASP A 210 -36.00 0.12 -6.67
CA ASP A 210 -36.11 1.39 -7.38
C ASP A 210 -34.97 2.32 -6.92
N ILE A 211 -34.10 2.71 -7.86
CA ILE A 211 -32.94 3.58 -7.61
C ILE A 211 -33.16 5.01 -8.11
N SER A 212 -34.40 5.38 -8.43
CA SER A 212 -34.70 6.72 -8.97
C SER A 212 -34.28 7.86 -8.03
N TYR A 213 -34.17 7.57 -6.73
CA TYR A 213 -33.75 8.52 -5.68
C TYR A 213 -32.37 8.21 -5.10
N TYR A 214 -31.58 7.32 -5.72
CA TYR A 214 -30.30 6.87 -5.18
C TYR A 214 -29.20 7.92 -5.36
N VAL A 215 -28.50 8.20 -4.27
CA VAL A 215 -27.27 9.00 -4.25
C VAL A 215 -26.09 8.04 -4.12
N GLU A 216 -25.18 8.09 -5.09
CA GLU A 216 -23.98 7.26 -5.11
C GLU A 216 -23.12 7.50 -3.87
N ASN A 217 -22.63 6.41 -3.27
CA ASN A 217 -21.68 6.47 -2.16
C ASN A 217 -20.26 6.66 -2.72
N GLY A 218 -19.43 7.45 -2.06
CA GLY A 218 -18.04 7.69 -2.46
C GLY A 218 -17.13 6.46 -2.34
N GLU A 219 -17.48 5.50 -1.49
CA GLU A 219 -16.67 4.29 -1.27
C GLU A 219 -17.23 3.06 -2.00
N TRP A 220 -18.55 2.99 -2.17
CA TRP A 220 -19.25 1.81 -2.65
C TRP A 220 -20.09 2.11 -3.90
N ASN A 221 -19.79 1.40 -4.98
CA ASN A 221 -20.59 1.48 -6.19
C ASN A 221 -21.64 0.36 -6.26
N LEU A 222 -22.90 0.68 -6.59
CA LEU A 222 -23.97 -0.30 -6.74
C LEU A 222 -23.89 -0.97 -8.13
N LEU A 223 -23.37 -2.20 -8.21
CA LEU A 223 -23.04 -2.86 -9.47
C LEU A 223 -24.20 -3.61 -10.16
N GLY A 224 -25.32 -3.90 -9.47
CA GLY A 224 -26.42 -4.67 -10.08
C GLY A 224 -27.79 -4.51 -9.41
N LYS A 225 -28.84 -4.48 -10.23
CA LYS A 225 -30.26 -4.69 -9.88
C LYS A 225 -30.64 -6.10 -10.36
N LEU A 226 -30.96 -7.08 -9.51
CA LEU A 226 -31.60 -8.33 -10.00
C LEU A 226 -32.14 -9.26 -8.87
N TRP A 227 -33.45 -9.53 -8.98
CA TRP A 227 -34.32 -10.65 -8.52
C TRP A 227 -34.32 -11.20 -7.09
N ILE A 228 -35.52 -11.09 -6.50
CA ILE A 228 -36.15 -12.01 -5.53
C ILE A 228 -35.22 -12.34 -4.35
N LEU A 229 -35.34 -11.54 -3.28
CA LEU A 229 -34.31 -11.18 -2.30
C LEU A 229 -33.46 -10.03 -2.86
N TYR A 230 -33.52 -8.88 -2.22
CA TYR A 230 -32.83 -7.68 -2.70
C TYR A 230 -31.32 -7.90 -2.59
N HIS A 231 -30.66 -8.25 -3.70
CA HIS A 231 -29.21 -8.38 -3.78
C HIS A 231 -28.60 -7.01 -4.09
N CYS A 232 -27.70 -6.52 -3.24
CA CYS A 232 -26.83 -5.39 -3.57
C CYS A 232 -25.41 -5.94 -3.79
N GLN A 233 -24.72 -5.46 -4.84
CA GLN A 233 -23.30 -5.72 -5.13
C GLN A 233 -22.52 -4.42 -5.01
N PHE A 234 -21.42 -4.41 -4.24
CA PHE A 234 -20.63 -3.21 -3.92
C PHE A 234 -19.15 -3.40 -4.22
N GLY A 235 -18.45 -2.41 -4.80
CA GLY A 235 -16.99 -2.44 -4.99
C GLY A 235 -16.27 -1.13 -4.58
N ARG A 236 -15.00 -1.22 -4.14
CA ARG A 236 -14.17 -0.08 -3.66
C ARG A 236 -13.03 0.23 -4.64
N ILE A 237 -12.90 1.50 -5.07
CA ILE A 237 -11.82 1.92 -5.99
C ILE A 237 -10.81 2.87 -5.32
N GLN A 238 -11.23 3.78 -4.44
CA GLN A 238 -10.33 4.80 -3.86
C GLN A 238 -9.47 4.31 -2.70
N VAL A 239 -9.96 3.38 -1.86
CA VAL A 239 -9.21 2.85 -0.69
C VAL A 239 -8.01 2.01 -1.10
N GLY A 240 -8.06 1.35 -2.27
CA GLY A 240 -6.97 0.54 -2.80
C GLY A 240 -5.66 1.32 -2.96
N LEU A 241 -5.71 2.59 -3.38
CA LEU A 241 -4.51 3.40 -3.60
C LEU A 241 -3.76 3.72 -2.29
N ASN A 242 -4.48 3.94 -1.19
CA ASN A 242 -3.87 4.27 0.10
C ASN A 242 -3.16 3.07 0.76
N LEU A 243 -3.51 1.84 0.36
CA LEU A 243 -2.87 0.60 0.82
C LEU A 243 -1.80 0.07 -0.15
N ILE A 244 -1.93 0.35 -1.45
CA ILE A 244 -0.97 -0.08 -2.49
C ILE A 244 0.30 0.80 -2.48
N VAL A 245 0.18 2.12 -2.25
CA VAL A 245 1.36 3.00 -2.26
C VAL A 245 2.37 2.62 -1.17
N PRO A 246 1.97 2.41 0.10
CA PRO A 246 2.90 1.96 1.15
C PRO A 246 3.50 0.58 0.87
N SER A 247 2.75 -0.36 0.29
CA SER A 247 3.28 -1.69 -0.02
C SER A 247 4.37 -1.66 -1.10
N LEU A 248 4.18 -0.84 -2.15
CA LEU A 248 5.21 -0.60 -3.16
C LEU A 248 6.45 0.07 -2.55
N LEU A 249 6.26 1.07 -1.68
CA LEU A 249 7.38 1.74 -1.01
C LEU A 249 8.15 0.79 -0.10
N ILE A 250 7.48 -0.06 0.68
CA ILE A 250 8.12 -1.07 1.51
C ILE A 250 8.91 -2.07 0.65
N SER A 251 8.33 -2.55 -0.44
CA SER A 251 9.03 -3.46 -1.37
C SER A 251 10.29 -2.82 -1.95
N LEU A 252 10.25 -1.52 -2.26
CA LEU A 252 11.42 -0.78 -2.70
C LEU A 252 12.47 -0.60 -1.58
N MET A 253 12.03 -0.25 -0.37
CA MET A 253 12.90 -0.04 0.79
C MET A 253 13.62 -1.33 1.20
N THR A 254 12.96 -2.49 1.15
CA THR A 254 13.58 -3.79 1.44
C THR A 254 14.70 -4.13 0.46
N VAL A 255 14.49 -3.88 -0.84
CA VAL A 255 15.55 -4.06 -1.86
C VAL A 255 16.72 -3.09 -1.62
N LEU A 256 16.44 -1.83 -1.28
CA LEU A 256 17.47 -0.84 -0.96
C LEU A 256 18.28 -1.23 0.29
N GLY A 257 17.67 -1.85 1.29
CA GLY A 257 18.35 -2.36 2.49
C GLY A 257 19.52 -3.29 2.17
N PHE A 258 19.35 -4.17 1.19
CA PHE A 258 20.41 -5.08 0.74
C PHE A 258 21.44 -4.42 -0.18
N THR A 259 21.18 -3.24 -0.75
CA THR A 259 22.16 -2.54 -1.59
C THR A 259 23.24 -1.83 -0.77
N LEU A 260 22.93 -1.50 0.49
CA LEU A 260 23.81 -0.77 1.39
C LEU A 260 24.98 -1.66 1.87
N PRO A 261 26.24 -1.19 1.75
CA PRO A 261 27.39 -1.95 2.23
C PRO A 261 27.37 -2.04 3.77
N PRO A 262 27.88 -3.15 4.34
CA PRO A 262 27.95 -3.34 5.79
C PRO A 262 28.85 -2.30 6.51
N ASP A 263 29.80 -1.68 5.78
CA ASP A 263 30.70 -0.66 6.32
C ASP A 263 29.99 0.61 6.80
N ALA A 264 28.77 0.87 6.30
CA ALA A 264 28.02 2.08 6.59
C ALA A 264 27.40 2.10 8.00
N GLY A 265 27.35 0.96 8.70
CA GLY A 265 26.79 0.83 10.06
C GLY A 265 25.25 0.99 10.17
N GLU A 266 24.63 1.76 9.27
CA GLU A 266 23.18 2.07 9.29
C GLU A 266 22.28 0.96 8.72
N LYS A 267 22.87 -0.13 8.24
CA LYS A 267 22.14 -1.22 7.57
C LYS A 267 21.13 -1.91 8.49
N ILE A 268 21.52 -2.22 9.73
CA ILE A 268 20.62 -2.85 10.72
C ILE A 268 19.46 -1.92 11.05
N THR A 269 19.76 -0.64 11.29
CA THR A 269 18.75 0.37 11.63
C THR A 269 17.69 0.48 10.52
N LEU A 270 18.13 0.49 9.26
CA LEU A 270 17.23 0.53 8.10
C LEU A 270 16.32 -0.71 8.05
N GLU A 271 16.85 -1.91 8.24
CA GLU A 271 16.01 -3.13 8.19
C GLU A 271 15.04 -3.25 9.37
N ILE A 272 15.45 -2.87 10.59
CA ILE A 272 14.56 -2.87 11.76
C ILE A 272 13.42 -1.86 11.58
N THR A 273 13.71 -0.67 11.03
CA THR A 273 12.66 0.34 10.78
C THR A 273 11.68 -0.11 9.70
N ILE A 274 12.14 -0.82 8.67
CA ILE A 274 11.27 -1.45 7.67
C ILE A 274 10.39 -2.53 8.32
N LEU A 275 10.95 -3.39 9.18
CA LEU A 275 10.18 -4.40 9.91
C LEU A 275 9.08 -3.76 10.77
N LEU A 276 9.41 -2.71 11.52
CA LEU A 276 8.42 -1.98 12.33
C LEU A 276 7.31 -1.38 11.47
N SER A 277 7.67 -0.80 10.31
CA SER A 277 6.69 -0.24 9.37
C SER A 277 5.74 -1.32 8.83
N VAL A 278 6.26 -2.48 8.42
CA VAL A 278 5.44 -3.62 7.96
C VAL A 278 4.50 -4.10 9.06
N CYS A 279 4.97 -4.22 10.30
CA CYS A 279 4.13 -4.60 11.43
C CYS A 279 3.00 -3.59 11.69
N PHE A 280 3.30 -2.28 11.60
CA PHE A 280 2.29 -1.24 11.77
C PHE A 280 1.20 -1.33 10.68
N PHE A 281 1.59 -1.47 9.41
CA PHE A 281 0.62 -1.60 8.32
C PHE A 281 -0.20 -2.89 8.40
N LEU A 282 0.40 -4.00 8.82
CA LEU A 282 -0.33 -5.24 9.07
C LEU A 282 -1.36 -5.07 10.20
N SER A 283 -1.01 -4.37 11.28
CA SER A 283 -1.94 -4.05 12.37
C SER A 283 -3.10 -3.17 11.89
N MET A 284 -2.81 -2.15 11.09
CA MET A 284 -3.84 -1.29 10.50
C MET A 284 -4.82 -2.10 9.62
N VAL A 285 -4.32 -3.03 8.79
CA VAL A 285 -5.17 -3.90 7.97
C VAL A 285 -6.01 -4.85 8.83
N ALA A 286 -5.44 -5.38 9.91
CA ALA A 286 -6.16 -6.24 10.84
C ALA A 286 -7.30 -5.49 11.56
N ASP A 287 -7.12 -4.20 11.85
CA ASP A 287 -8.17 -3.38 12.49
C ASP A 287 -9.33 -3.04 11.54
N MET A 288 -9.06 -2.96 10.23
CA MET A 288 -10.04 -2.65 9.18
C MET A 288 -10.79 -3.87 8.64
N THR A 289 -10.36 -5.08 8.99
CA THR A 289 -10.95 -6.34 8.48
C THR A 289 -11.72 -7.05 9.58
N PRO A 290 -12.79 -7.80 9.25
CA PRO A 290 -13.52 -8.57 10.23
C PRO A 290 -12.65 -9.66 10.85
N PRO A 291 -12.84 -9.98 12.15
CA PRO A 291 -12.14 -11.06 12.84
C PRO A 291 -12.71 -12.44 12.46
N THR A 292 -12.90 -12.71 11.16
CA THR A 292 -13.42 -13.98 10.66
C THR A 292 -12.27 -14.93 10.29
N SER A 293 -12.42 -16.20 10.63
CA SER A 293 -11.44 -17.26 10.31
C SER A 293 -11.70 -17.98 8.98
N GLU A 294 -12.81 -17.69 8.30
CA GLU A 294 -13.20 -18.42 7.08
C GLU A 294 -12.31 -18.11 5.87
N ALA A 295 -11.85 -16.87 5.74
CA ALA A 295 -10.95 -16.44 4.68
C ALA A 295 -9.99 -15.37 5.19
N VAL A 296 -8.72 -15.46 4.78
CA VAL A 296 -7.71 -14.43 5.06
C VAL A 296 -7.68 -13.46 3.87
N PRO A 297 -7.78 -12.14 4.10
CA PRO A 297 -7.67 -11.15 3.03
C PRO A 297 -6.39 -11.34 2.22
N LEU A 298 -6.48 -11.24 0.89
CA LEU A 298 -5.34 -11.35 -0.01
C LEU A 298 -4.22 -10.34 0.36
N ILE A 299 -4.61 -9.11 0.74
CA ILE A 299 -3.66 -8.08 1.21
C ILE A 299 -3.03 -8.43 2.57
N GLY A 300 -3.77 -9.08 3.46
CA GLY A 300 -3.26 -9.57 4.74
C GLY A 300 -2.23 -10.69 4.56
N ALA A 301 -2.49 -11.60 3.62
CA ALA A 301 -1.54 -12.63 3.21
C ALA A 301 -0.27 -12.04 2.59
N PHE A 302 -0.40 -10.98 1.78
CA PHE A 302 0.74 -10.22 1.25
C PHE A 302 1.62 -9.64 2.35
N PHE A 303 1.05 -8.86 3.27
CA PHE A 303 1.84 -8.25 4.35
C PHE A 303 2.42 -9.28 5.31
N SER A 304 1.74 -10.41 5.53
CA SER A 304 2.27 -11.53 6.32
C SER A 304 3.47 -12.20 5.64
N CYS A 305 3.41 -12.40 4.32
CA CYS A 305 4.53 -12.90 3.53
C CYS A 305 5.72 -11.92 3.57
N CYS A 306 5.45 -10.62 3.38
CA CYS A 306 6.47 -9.56 3.50
C CYS A 306 7.10 -9.54 4.90
N MET A 307 6.31 -9.70 5.96
CA MET A 307 6.81 -9.77 7.33
C MET A 307 7.78 -10.94 7.53
N LEU A 308 7.45 -12.13 7.02
CA LEU A 308 8.34 -13.29 7.07
C LEU A 308 9.65 -13.04 6.31
N VAL A 309 9.57 -12.46 5.11
CA VAL A 309 10.74 -12.12 4.29
C VAL A 309 11.63 -11.11 4.97
N VAL A 310 11.07 -10.01 5.47
CA VAL A 310 11.81 -8.95 6.17
C VAL A 310 12.44 -9.49 7.47
N SER A 311 11.72 -10.34 8.20
CA SER A 311 12.26 -10.97 9.40
C SER A 311 13.45 -11.88 9.08
N ALA A 312 13.36 -12.68 8.01
CA ALA A 312 14.48 -13.49 7.54
C ALA A 312 15.66 -12.60 7.08
N SER A 313 15.36 -11.51 6.36
CA SER A 313 16.31 -10.48 5.91
C SER A 313 17.16 -9.95 7.08
N VAL A 314 16.52 -9.53 8.18
CA VAL A 314 17.20 -9.03 9.38
C VAL A 314 18.15 -10.09 9.95
N VAL A 315 17.73 -11.36 10.03
CA VAL A 315 18.59 -12.45 10.53
C VAL A 315 19.81 -12.65 9.63
N PHE A 316 19.63 -12.65 8.30
CA PHE A 316 20.75 -12.77 7.36
C PHE A 316 21.70 -11.57 7.42
N THR A 317 21.19 -10.35 7.60
CA THR A 317 22.03 -9.16 7.77
C THR A 317 22.86 -9.23 9.04
N VAL A 318 22.32 -9.72 10.15
CA VAL A 318 23.09 -9.98 11.38
C VAL A 318 24.18 -11.03 11.12
N LEU A 319 23.89 -12.08 10.34
CA LEU A 319 24.90 -13.07 9.95
C LEU A 319 26.00 -12.47 9.05
N VAL A 320 25.63 -11.65 8.06
CA VAL A 320 26.58 -10.93 7.20
C VAL A 320 27.48 -10.01 8.01
N LEU A 321 26.92 -9.28 8.98
CA LEU A 321 27.69 -8.41 9.86
C LEU A 321 28.57 -9.18 10.84
N ASN A 322 28.11 -10.36 11.31
CA ASN A 322 28.96 -11.27 12.07
C ASN A 322 30.15 -11.75 11.23
N LEU A 323 29.94 -12.09 9.96
CA LEU A 323 31.00 -12.51 9.04
C LEU A 323 31.96 -11.36 8.71
N HIS A 324 31.44 -10.15 8.48
CA HIS A 324 32.22 -8.98 8.14
C HIS A 324 33.17 -8.55 9.28
N ASN A 325 32.72 -8.68 10.54
CA ASN A 325 33.50 -8.31 11.72
C ASN A 325 34.40 -9.45 12.26
N ARG A 326 34.54 -10.57 11.53
CA ARG A 326 35.48 -11.64 11.93
C ARG A 326 36.91 -11.21 11.69
N LYS A 327 37.74 -11.45 12.71
CA LYS A 327 39.19 -11.22 12.68
C LYS A 327 39.94 -12.55 12.70
N PRO A 328 41.16 -12.62 12.12
CA PRO A 328 41.99 -13.83 12.14
C PRO A 328 42.29 -14.33 13.56
N GLU A 329 42.37 -13.43 14.55
CA GLU A 329 42.56 -13.79 15.97
C GLU A 329 41.39 -14.59 16.58
N THR A 330 40.18 -14.45 16.00
CA THR A 330 38.94 -15.00 16.58
C THR A 330 38.42 -16.23 15.84
N HIS A 331 38.59 -16.29 14.52
CA HIS A 331 37.99 -17.30 13.66
C HIS A 331 38.91 -17.63 12.48
N GLU A 332 39.16 -18.92 12.26
CA GLU A 332 39.81 -19.42 11.04
C GLU A 332 38.75 -19.68 9.95
N MET A 333 39.07 -19.33 8.69
CA MET A 333 38.13 -19.55 7.58
C MET A 333 38.11 -21.03 7.19
N SER A 334 36.94 -21.66 7.37
CA SER A 334 36.74 -23.04 6.95
C SER A 334 36.86 -23.18 5.42
N PRO A 335 37.45 -24.28 4.90
CA PRO A 335 37.52 -24.55 3.46
C PRO A 335 36.15 -24.52 2.77
N PHE A 336 35.09 -24.88 3.50
CA PHE A 336 33.71 -24.86 3.00
C PHE A 336 33.22 -23.44 2.70
N VAL A 337 33.52 -22.47 3.57
CA VAL A 337 33.11 -21.06 3.38
C VAL A 337 33.87 -20.47 2.19
N SER A 338 35.17 -20.72 2.12
CA SER A 338 36.02 -20.28 1.02
C SER A 338 35.55 -20.83 -0.34
N PHE A 339 35.30 -22.15 -0.42
CA PHE A 339 34.81 -22.77 -1.65
C PHE A 339 33.48 -22.16 -2.11
N HIS A 340 32.51 -22.03 -1.20
CA HIS A 340 31.19 -21.50 -1.56
C HIS A 340 31.19 -20.01 -1.88
N THR A 341 32.01 -19.17 -1.24
CA THR A 341 32.01 -17.73 -1.53
C THR A 341 32.78 -17.41 -2.80
N PHE A 342 33.98 -17.99 -2.99
CA PHE A 342 34.83 -17.66 -4.13
C PHE A 342 34.36 -18.32 -5.44
N ASP A 343 33.95 -19.60 -5.42
CA ASP A 343 33.48 -20.25 -6.65
C ASP A 343 32.09 -19.77 -7.08
N PHE A 344 31.19 -19.54 -6.11
CA PHE A 344 29.89 -18.94 -6.42
C PHE A 344 30.07 -17.54 -6.99
N TRP A 345 30.94 -16.71 -6.40
CA TRP A 345 31.24 -15.38 -6.93
C TRP A 345 31.83 -15.43 -8.33
N ASN A 346 32.76 -16.35 -8.61
CA ASN A 346 33.34 -16.50 -9.95
C ASN A 346 32.29 -16.85 -11.00
N ILE A 347 31.38 -17.79 -10.69
CA ILE A 347 30.27 -18.16 -11.57
C ILE A 347 29.29 -17.00 -11.74
N PHE A 348 28.97 -16.32 -10.64
CA PHE A 348 28.04 -15.21 -10.60
C PHE A 348 28.58 -13.99 -11.37
N ALA A 349 29.82 -13.59 -11.12
CA ALA A 349 30.51 -12.51 -11.83
C ALA A 349 30.64 -12.82 -13.33
N ALA A 350 30.89 -14.07 -13.71
CA ALA A 350 30.89 -14.48 -15.11
C ALA A 350 29.49 -14.33 -15.75
N HIS A 351 28.42 -14.70 -15.05
CA HIS A 351 27.04 -14.53 -15.54
C HIS A 351 26.64 -13.06 -15.65
N VAL A 352 26.94 -12.24 -14.64
CA VAL A 352 26.67 -10.80 -14.64
C VAL A 352 27.49 -10.07 -15.69
N SER A 353 28.77 -10.41 -15.85
CA SER A 353 29.64 -9.88 -16.91
C SER A 353 29.11 -10.21 -18.30
N LYS A 354 28.59 -11.43 -18.50
CA LYS A 354 27.95 -11.84 -19.75
C LYS A 354 26.63 -11.08 -20.01
N TYR A 355 25.82 -10.83 -18.98
CA TYR A 355 24.58 -10.07 -19.10
C TYR A 355 24.84 -8.57 -19.36
N LEU A 356 25.77 -7.96 -18.62
CA LEU A 356 26.19 -6.57 -18.80
C LEU A 356 26.86 -6.34 -20.15
N SER A 357 27.66 -7.29 -20.66
CA SER A 357 28.24 -7.20 -22.01
C SER A 357 27.17 -7.30 -23.10
N HIS A 358 26.13 -8.11 -22.96
CA HIS A 358 24.97 -8.12 -23.87
C HIS A 358 24.23 -6.78 -23.86
N ILE A 359 24.01 -6.16 -22.70
CA ILE A 359 23.38 -4.84 -22.59
C ILE A 359 24.27 -3.76 -23.19
N ALA A 360 25.59 -3.79 -22.93
CA ALA A 360 26.54 -2.85 -23.51
C ALA A 360 26.64 -2.97 -25.04
N LEU A 361 26.58 -4.19 -25.58
CA LEU A 361 26.50 -4.43 -27.02
C LEU A 361 25.19 -3.92 -27.61
N ALA A 362 24.05 -4.14 -26.95
CA ALA A 362 22.75 -3.62 -27.38
C ALA A 362 22.69 -2.08 -27.33
N TRP A 363 23.29 -1.46 -26.32
CA TRP A 363 23.40 -0.01 -26.19
C TRP A 363 24.32 0.58 -27.25
N ASN A 364 25.48 -0.04 -27.50
CA ASN A 364 26.39 0.36 -28.57
C ASN A 364 25.77 0.20 -29.96
N ALA A 365 24.97 -0.85 -30.18
CA ALA A 365 24.23 -1.06 -31.44
C ALA A 365 23.17 0.03 -31.67
N ARG A 366 22.36 0.36 -30.65
CA ARG A 366 21.39 1.47 -30.74
C ARG A 366 22.08 2.81 -30.96
N LYS A 367 23.20 3.05 -30.29
CA LYS A 367 24.01 4.27 -30.46
C LYS A 367 24.62 4.35 -31.86
N ALA A 368 25.06 3.23 -32.43
CA ALA A 368 25.54 3.17 -33.82
C ALA A 368 24.40 3.45 -34.83
N GLU A 369 23.18 2.96 -34.56
CA GLU A 369 22.01 3.23 -35.39
C GLU A 369 21.58 4.71 -35.33
N GLU A 370 21.63 5.35 -34.16
CA GLU A 370 21.40 6.79 -34.02
C GLU A 370 22.47 7.63 -34.73
N ILE A 371 23.74 7.21 -34.68
CA ILE A 371 24.84 7.86 -35.40
C ILE A 371 24.67 7.70 -36.91
N ALA A 372 24.22 6.52 -37.38
CA ALA A 372 23.91 6.28 -38.79
C ALA A 372 22.74 7.15 -39.27
N LYS A 373 21.66 7.25 -38.50
CA LYS A 373 20.52 8.14 -38.80
C LYS A 373 20.92 9.63 -38.79
N ARG A 374 21.82 10.04 -37.90
CA ARG A 374 22.42 11.39 -37.89
C ARG A 374 23.36 11.63 -39.07
N ALA A 375 24.05 10.60 -39.55
CA ALA A 375 24.91 10.68 -40.74
C ALA A 375 24.09 10.81 -42.03
N GLU A 376 22.97 10.09 -42.16
CA GLU A 376 22.05 10.22 -43.29
C GLU A 376 21.34 11.59 -43.33
N THR A 377 20.91 12.11 -42.17
CA THR A 377 20.34 13.48 -42.09
C THR A 377 21.39 14.57 -42.35
N ARG A 378 22.68 14.29 -42.13
CA ARG A 378 23.78 15.21 -42.47
C ARG A 378 24.20 15.11 -43.94
N ASN A 379 24.09 13.94 -44.57
CA ASN A 379 24.34 13.76 -46.00
C ASN A 379 23.19 14.29 -46.88
N GLY A 380 21.99 14.47 -46.31
CA GLY A 380 20.85 15.14 -46.96
C GLY A 380 20.92 16.66 -46.99
N ARG A 381 21.93 17.29 -46.36
CA ARG A 381 22.19 18.74 -46.44
C ARG A 381 23.69 18.97 -46.65
N SER A 382 24.03 19.43 -47.86
CA SER A 382 25.35 19.87 -48.31
C SER A 382 26.21 18.79 -48.98
N MET A 383 25.90 18.52 -50.26
CA MET A 383 26.94 18.13 -51.21
C MET A 383 27.63 19.40 -51.70
N GLU A 384 28.71 19.80 -51.04
CA GLU A 384 29.77 20.63 -51.61
C GLU A 384 30.97 20.68 -50.64
N GLY A 385 32.11 20.17 -51.09
CA GLY A 385 33.43 20.60 -50.62
C GLY A 385 34.11 19.78 -49.52
N VAL A 386 35.38 19.49 -49.83
CA VAL A 386 36.53 19.36 -48.91
C VAL A 386 37.02 17.93 -48.60
N VAL A 387 38.21 17.75 -49.17
CA VAL A 387 39.20 16.67 -49.09
C VAL A 387 39.84 16.58 -47.69
N THR A 388 40.23 15.36 -47.32
CA THR A 388 41.23 14.94 -46.30
C THR A 388 40.96 15.19 -44.81
N ALA A 389 40.72 14.09 -44.08
CA ALA A 389 41.10 13.95 -42.67
C ALA A 389 41.31 12.46 -42.32
N THR A 390 42.32 11.82 -42.90
CA THR A 390 42.76 10.45 -42.54
C THR A 390 44.03 10.40 -41.69
N ASP A 391 44.59 11.54 -41.27
CA ASP A 391 45.93 11.58 -40.64
C ASP A 391 45.98 11.64 -39.10
N SER A 392 44.84 11.66 -38.39
CA SER A 392 44.83 11.68 -36.92
C SER A 392 44.70 10.30 -36.25
N LEU A 393 44.35 9.25 -37.01
CA LEU A 393 44.17 7.88 -36.48
C LEU A 393 45.42 7.00 -36.60
N SER A 394 46.39 7.37 -37.42
CA SER A 394 47.69 6.69 -37.56
C SER A 394 48.65 7.03 -36.42
N LEU A 395 48.62 8.28 -35.94
CA LEU A 395 49.44 8.79 -34.83
C LEU A 395 49.06 8.19 -33.46
N ILE A 396 47.79 7.86 -33.23
CA ILE A 396 47.33 7.24 -31.97
C ILE A 396 47.71 5.75 -31.91
N ARG A 397 47.84 5.06 -33.06
CA ARG A 397 48.35 3.67 -33.10
C ARG A 397 49.84 3.57 -32.85
N SER A 398 50.64 4.53 -33.34
CA SER A 398 52.10 4.50 -33.12
C SER A 398 52.48 4.81 -31.66
N ILE A 399 51.74 5.69 -30.97
CA ILE A 399 51.96 5.96 -29.53
C ILE A 399 51.61 4.74 -28.66
N ARG A 400 50.59 3.95 -29.04
CA ARG A 400 50.22 2.73 -28.32
C ARG A 400 51.21 1.59 -28.53
N ALA A 401 51.90 1.55 -29.67
CA ALA A 401 52.97 0.58 -29.94
C ALA A 401 54.26 0.91 -29.16
N SER A 402 54.58 2.19 -28.93
CA SER A 402 55.76 2.60 -28.16
C SER A 402 55.67 2.29 -26.66
N LYS A 403 54.47 2.13 -26.10
CA LYS A 403 54.26 1.81 -24.67
C LYS A 403 54.29 0.32 -24.34
N ALA A 404 54.36 -0.55 -25.36
CA ALA A 404 54.39 -2.01 -25.17
C ALA A 404 55.81 -2.58 -25.01
N THR A 405 56.86 -1.81 -25.30
CA THR A 405 58.26 -2.28 -25.32
C THR A 405 59.08 -1.88 -24.09
N ASP A 406 58.47 -1.30 -23.05
CA ASP A 406 59.16 -0.80 -21.85
C ASP A 406 58.80 -1.57 -20.56
N ARG A 407 58.31 -2.81 -20.71
CA ARG A 407 57.93 -3.68 -19.57
C ARG A 407 58.66 -5.02 -19.52
N GLN A 408 59.75 -5.17 -20.26
CA GLN A 408 60.59 -6.36 -20.25
C GLN A 408 62.07 -5.98 -20.10
N ASN A 409 62.43 -5.42 -18.94
CA ASN A 409 63.80 -5.39 -18.42
C ASN A 409 63.73 -5.11 -16.91
N ASN A 410 63.50 -6.17 -16.12
CA ASN A 410 63.96 -6.20 -14.74
C ASN A 410 64.74 -7.51 -14.56
N ILE A 411 65.96 -7.35 -14.09
CA ILE A 411 66.98 -8.37 -13.91
C ILE A 411 66.56 -9.30 -12.76
N GLU A 412 66.49 -10.58 -13.09
CA GLU A 412 66.33 -11.72 -12.18
C GLU A 412 67.69 -12.04 -11.55
N MET A 413 67.75 -12.25 -10.23
CA MET A 413 68.96 -12.73 -9.55
C MET A 413 68.59 -13.96 -8.71
N GLU A 414 68.97 -15.13 -9.23
CA GLU A 414 68.87 -16.44 -8.59
C GLU A 414 69.84 -16.59 -7.39
N PRO A 415 69.56 -17.51 -6.45
CA PRO A 415 70.37 -17.72 -5.25
C PRO A 415 71.58 -18.63 -5.52
N VAL A 416 72.75 -18.25 -5.00
CA VAL A 416 73.96 -19.09 -5.02
C VAL A 416 74.01 -19.96 -3.75
N ALA A 417 74.14 -21.27 -3.95
CA ALA A 417 74.23 -22.31 -2.91
C ALA A 417 75.55 -22.23 -2.08
N PRO A 418 75.57 -22.76 -0.83
CA PRO A 418 76.78 -22.76 -0.01
C PRO A 418 77.71 -23.92 -0.38
N GLY A 419 78.92 -23.58 -0.83
CA GLY A 419 80.03 -24.50 -1.05
C GLY A 419 80.75 -24.85 0.25
N ASN A 420 81.00 -26.14 0.42
CA ASN A 420 81.68 -26.78 1.54
C ASN A 420 83.21 -26.79 1.27
N SER A 421 84.06 -26.26 2.16
CA SER A 421 85.47 -26.67 2.18
C SER A 421 86.11 -26.56 3.56
N LYS A 422 86.94 -27.57 3.82
CA LYS A 422 87.50 -28.03 5.09
C LYS A 422 88.69 -27.17 5.52
N GLY A 423 88.93 -27.15 6.82
CA GLY A 423 90.16 -26.56 7.38
C GLY A 423 91.41 -27.35 7.03
N GLU A 424 92.54 -26.65 6.97
CA GLU A 424 93.86 -27.23 7.20
C GLU A 424 94.79 -26.20 7.85
N LYS A 425 95.77 -26.73 8.57
CA LYS A 425 96.55 -26.18 9.68
C LYS A 425 98.02 -26.01 9.22
N VAL A 426 98.84 -25.30 10.03
CA VAL A 426 100.33 -25.46 10.14
C VAL A 426 101.13 -24.72 9.02
N LEU A 427 102.27 -24.04 9.19
CA LEU A 427 103.34 -23.96 10.20
C LEU A 427 104.09 -22.61 10.07
N ASN A 428 104.73 -22.19 11.15
CA ASN A 428 105.81 -21.18 11.19
C ASN A 428 107.02 -21.55 10.32
N THR A 429 107.68 -20.57 9.70
CA THR A 429 109.17 -20.49 9.63
C THR A 429 109.62 -19.08 9.23
N LEU A 430 110.37 -18.43 10.13
CA LEU A 430 111.32 -17.34 9.87
C LEU A 430 112.55 -17.91 9.09
N PRO A 431 113.31 -17.12 8.31
CA PRO A 431 114.28 -16.17 8.92
C PRO A 431 114.58 -14.85 8.17
N ASN A 432 114.98 -13.84 8.96
CA ASN A 432 116.03 -12.82 8.76
C ASN A 432 116.23 -12.20 7.34
N SER A 433 116.26 -10.88 7.13
CA SER A 433 117.12 -9.90 7.81
C SER A 433 116.98 -8.49 7.21
N HIS A 434 117.38 -7.47 7.98
CA HIS A 434 117.65 -6.06 7.62
C HIS A 434 116.42 -5.27 7.10
N ILE A 435 115.93 -4.24 7.78
CA ILE A 435 116.62 -2.96 8.03
C ILE A 435 116.06 -2.35 9.32
N SER A 436 116.99 -2.06 10.24
CA SER A 436 116.76 -1.22 11.42
C SER A 436 117.05 0.23 11.08
N GLY A 437 116.19 1.14 11.51
CA GLY A 437 116.49 2.57 11.60
C GLY A 437 115.36 3.42 11.06
N TYR A 438 114.80 4.26 11.94
CA TYR A 438 113.76 5.26 11.69
C TYR A 438 112.31 4.74 11.64
N ILE A 439 111.72 4.60 12.82
CA ILE A 439 110.49 5.30 13.30
C ILE A 439 110.15 4.68 14.66
N SER A 440 111.03 4.87 15.65
CA SER A 440 110.73 4.65 17.06
C SER A 440 110.44 6.01 17.69
N THR A 441 109.25 6.54 17.44
CA THR A 441 108.62 7.59 18.27
C THR A 441 107.15 7.85 17.90
N ASN A 442 106.65 7.37 16.75
CA ASN A 442 105.23 7.50 16.37
C ASN A 442 104.47 6.16 16.27
N LEU A 443 105.11 5.03 16.56
CA LEU A 443 104.46 3.70 16.48
C LEU A 443 103.53 3.42 17.68
N SER A 444 103.76 4.00 18.85
CA SER A 444 102.83 3.92 20.00
C SER A 444 101.61 4.83 19.87
N LEU A 445 101.72 5.91 19.10
CA LEU A 445 100.62 6.84 18.83
C LEU A 445 99.68 6.28 17.75
N LEU A 446 100.25 5.61 16.73
CA LEU A 446 99.47 4.92 15.70
C LEU A 446 98.80 3.65 16.25
N ASP A 447 99.45 2.89 17.13
CA ASP A 447 98.89 1.64 17.68
C ASP A 447 97.75 1.92 18.68
N GLY A 448 97.86 2.99 19.48
CA GLY A 448 96.76 3.48 20.32
C GLY A 448 95.58 4.04 19.52
N ALA A 449 95.84 4.75 18.42
CA ALA A 449 94.80 5.22 17.51
C ALA A 449 94.13 4.07 16.75
N LEU A 450 94.89 3.05 16.31
CA LEU A 450 94.36 1.85 15.66
C LEU A 450 93.52 0.99 16.63
N PHE A 451 93.93 0.91 17.90
CA PHE A 451 93.19 0.23 18.96
C PHE A 451 91.88 0.93 19.30
N GLU A 452 91.87 2.26 19.43
CA GLU A 452 90.63 3.04 19.63
C GLU A 452 89.72 3.01 18.40
N VAL A 453 90.28 3.02 17.18
CA VAL A 453 89.51 2.82 15.94
C VAL A 453 88.90 1.40 15.89
N ASN A 454 89.64 0.36 16.28
CA ASN A 454 89.12 -1.02 16.29
C ASN A 454 88.04 -1.21 17.37
N LYS A 455 88.18 -0.59 18.53
CA LYS A 455 87.19 -0.58 19.61
C LYS A 455 85.92 0.19 19.22
N CYS A 456 86.08 1.34 18.55
CA CYS A 456 84.98 2.11 17.97
C CYS A 456 84.25 1.30 16.87
N MET A 457 85.01 0.61 16.01
CA MET A 457 84.48 -0.25 14.95
C MET A 457 83.75 -1.47 15.51
N GLN A 458 84.25 -2.12 16.58
CA GLN A 458 83.55 -3.20 17.27
C GLN A 458 82.26 -2.70 17.95
N LYS A 459 82.28 -1.53 18.57
CA LYS A 459 81.09 -0.92 19.17
C LYS A 459 80.05 -0.57 18.10
N ALA A 460 80.46 0.03 16.98
CA ALA A 460 79.58 0.32 15.85
C ALA A 460 79.02 -0.97 15.21
N CYS A 461 79.82 -2.04 15.12
CA CYS A 461 79.39 -3.33 14.60
C CYS A 461 78.37 -4.03 15.53
N LEU A 462 78.52 -3.88 16.85
CA LEU A 462 77.55 -4.37 17.84
C LEU A 462 76.22 -3.62 17.75
N GLU A 463 76.26 -2.28 17.67
CA GLU A 463 75.07 -1.43 17.46
C GLU A 463 74.36 -1.77 16.14
N LEU A 464 75.12 -1.94 15.04
CA LEU A 464 74.58 -2.38 13.75
C LEU A 464 73.92 -3.76 13.82
N LYS A 465 74.48 -4.69 14.61
CA LYS A 465 73.89 -6.02 14.81
C LYS A 465 72.57 -5.94 15.59
N THR A 466 72.50 -5.06 16.59
CA THR A 466 71.27 -4.77 17.34
C THR A 466 70.20 -4.14 16.45
N ILE A 467 70.57 -3.14 15.65
CA ILE A 467 69.65 -2.48 14.70
C ILE A 467 69.16 -3.47 13.62
N SER A 468 70.05 -4.29 13.07
CA SER A 468 69.67 -5.35 12.11
C SER A 468 68.69 -6.35 12.73
N GLY A 469 68.85 -6.67 14.02
CA GLY A 469 67.91 -7.50 14.78
C GLY A 469 66.53 -6.85 14.91
N GLN A 470 66.48 -5.57 15.26
CA GLN A 470 65.23 -4.79 15.37
C GLN A 470 64.51 -4.67 14.02
N ILE A 471 65.23 -4.40 12.94
CA ILE A 471 64.67 -4.36 11.58
C ILE A 471 64.10 -5.72 11.16
N LYS A 472 64.74 -6.82 11.53
CA LYS A 472 64.18 -8.18 11.28
C LYS A 472 62.89 -8.44 12.05
N ILE A 473 62.80 -7.98 13.29
CA ILE A 473 61.58 -8.11 14.11
C ILE A 473 60.46 -7.23 13.53
N MET A 474 60.78 -5.98 13.16
CA MET A 474 59.81 -5.06 12.54
C MET A 474 59.31 -5.60 11.20
N ARG A 475 60.20 -6.16 10.36
CA ARG A 475 59.80 -6.81 9.11
C ARG A 475 58.86 -7.99 9.37
N LYS A 476 59.18 -8.87 10.32
CA LYS A 476 58.31 -10.00 10.67
C LYS A 476 56.94 -9.54 11.17
N ARG A 477 56.89 -8.49 11.99
CA ARG A 477 55.62 -7.91 12.45
C ARG A 477 54.84 -7.30 11.28
N MET A 478 55.49 -6.57 10.38
CA MET A 478 54.85 -6.07 9.16
C MET A 478 54.32 -7.20 8.27
N GLU A 479 55.07 -8.30 8.08
CA GLU A 479 54.62 -9.48 7.33
C GLU A 479 53.49 -10.26 8.03
N GLU A 480 53.39 -10.19 9.36
CA GLU A 480 52.26 -10.72 10.14
C GLU A 480 51.04 -9.81 9.99
N ASP A 481 51.21 -8.50 10.19
CA ASP A 481 50.16 -7.49 10.03
C ASP A 481 49.56 -7.51 8.60
N GLU A 482 50.40 -7.63 7.56
CA GLU A 482 49.95 -7.75 6.16
C GLU A 482 49.13 -9.03 5.91
N ARG A 483 49.50 -10.15 6.55
CA ARG A 483 48.74 -11.40 6.44
C ARG A 483 47.40 -11.33 7.16
N ASP A 484 47.37 -10.71 8.33
CA ASP A 484 46.14 -10.52 9.10
C ASP A 484 45.19 -9.55 8.39
N GLU A 485 45.71 -8.48 7.78
CA GLU A 485 44.94 -7.56 6.93
C GLU A 485 44.36 -8.28 5.70
N GLN A 486 45.14 -9.14 5.06
CA GLN A 486 44.65 -9.96 3.94
C GLN A 486 43.52 -10.91 4.38
N ALA A 487 43.68 -11.59 5.52
CA ALA A 487 42.66 -12.49 6.05
C ALA A 487 41.37 -11.73 6.44
N GLU A 488 41.50 -10.52 7.02
CA GLU A 488 40.35 -9.64 7.28
C GLU A 488 39.65 -9.23 5.98
N ASN A 489 40.41 -8.86 4.95
CA ASN A 489 39.87 -8.52 3.63
C ASN A 489 39.14 -9.70 2.98
N ASP A 490 39.63 -10.92 3.15
CA ASP A 490 38.97 -12.13 2.64
C ASP A 490 37.63 -12.40 3.37
N TRP A 491 37.55 -12.18 4.68
CA TRP A 491 36.28 -12.26 5.43
C TRP A 491 35.29 -11.17 5.02
N LYS A 492 35.76 -9.93 4.84
CA LYS A 492 34.93 -8.82 4.32
C LYS A 492 34.41 -9.13 2.93
N PHE A 493 35.25 -9.69 2.06
CA PHE A 493 34.87 -10.13 0.73
C PHE A 493 33.81 -11.23 0.79
N ALA A 494 34.03 -12.27 1.60
CA ALA A 494 33.05 -13.33 1.83
C ALA A 494 31.70 -12.78 2.30
N ALA A 495 31.70 -11.84 3.24
CA ALA A 495 30.48 -11.18 3.72
C ALA A 495 29.77 -10.39 2.61
N MET A 496 30.51 -9.66 1.77
CA MET A 496 29.95 -8.95 0.61
C MET A 496 29.33 -9.91 -0.42
N VAL A 497 29.95 -11.07 -0.66
CA VAL A 497 29.40 -12.08 -1.59
C VAL A 497 28.09 -12.65 -1.05
N VAL A 498 28.06 -13.02 0.24
CA VAL A 498 26.85 -13.54 0.90
C VAL A 498 25.73 -12.50 0.85
N ASP A 499 26.05 -11.24 1.12
CA ASP A 499 25.09 -10.14 1.05
C ASP A 499 24.46 -9.97 -0.35
N ARG A 500 25.28 -10.02 -1.41
CA ARG A 500 24.79 -9.95 -2.79
C ARG A 500 23.96 -11.17 -3.15
N LEU A 501 24.32 -12.36 -2.69
CA LEU A 501 23.53 -13.57 -2.88
C LEU A 501 22.15 -13.43 -2.22
N CYS A 502 22.11 -12.96 -0.97
CA CYS A 502 20.87 -12.67 -0.25
C CYS A 502 20.02 -11.63 -1.00
N LEU A 503 20.61 -10.56 -1.52
CA LEU A 503 19.92 -9.56 -2.34
C LEU A 503 19.17 -10.22 -3.50
N PHE A 504 19.82 -11.07 -4.30
CA PHE A 504 19.16 -11.71 -5.44
C PHE A 504 18.03 -12.65 -5.02
N ILE A 505 18.26 -13.49 -4.01
CA ILE A 505 17.24 -14.42 -3.52
C ILE A 505 16.03 -13.66 -3.00
N PHE A 506 16.22 -12.67 -2.12
CA PHE A 506 15.13 -11.90 -1.54
C PHE A 506 14.43 -11.02 -2.58
N THR A 507 15.17 -10.40 -3.50
CA THR A 507 14.56 -9.58 -4.57
C THR A 507 13.70 -10.44 -5.50
N ILE A 508 14.19 -11.61 -5.92
CA ILE A 508 13.39 -12.53 -6.74
C ILE A 508 12.15 -12.97 -5.98
N PHE A 509 12.30 -13.35 -4.71
CA PHE A 509 11.17 -13.76 -3.88
C PHE A 509 10.12 -12.65 -3.75
N ILE A 510 10.52 -11.42 -3.43
CA ILE A 510 9.63 -10.26 -3.29
C ILE A 510 8.93 -9.93 -4.61
N VAL A 511 9.65 -9.96 -5.73
CA VAL A 511 9.06 -9.68 -7.05
C VAL A 511 8.05 -10.77 -7.41
N VAL A 512 8.39 -12.05 -7.22
CA VAL A 512 7.48 -13.17 -7.51
C VAL A 512 6.24 -13.13 -6.60
N SER A 513 6.41 -12.90 -5.29
CA SER A 513 5.29 -12.82 -4.35
C SER A 513 4.38 -11.62 -4.66
N THR A 514 4.97 -10.46 -4.96
CA THR A 514 4.21 -9.25 -5.32
C THR A 514 3.46 -9.43 -6.63
N CYS A 515 4.12 -9.96 -7.67
CA CYS A 515 3.46 -10.24 -8.95
C CYS A 515 2.36 -11.29 -8.78
N GLY A 516 2.63 -12.42 -8.11
CA GLY A 516 1.65 -13.49 -7.93
C GLY A 516 0.37 -12.99 -7.24
N ILE A 517 0.51 -12.13 -6.24
CA ILE A 517 -0.63 -11.56 -5.51
C ILE A 517 -1.36 -10.50 -6.33
N MET A 518 -0.64 -9.61 -7.03
CA MET A 518 -1.24 -8.61 -7.91
C MET A 518 -2.03 -9.25 -9.07
N PHE A 519 -1.53 -10.34 -9.66
CA PHE A 519 -2.22 -11.08 -10.71
C PHE A 519 -3.40 -11.91 -10.18
N SER A 520 -3.45 -12.18 -8.88
CA SER A 520 -4.57 -12.92 -8.28
C SER A 520 -5.82 -12.07 -8.08
N SER A 521 -5.72 -10.73 -8.18
CA SER A 521 -6.87 -9.84 -8.08
C SER A 521 -7.59 -9.72 -9.43
N PRO A 522 -8.83 -10.21 -9.58
CA PRO A 522 -9.56 -10.21 -10.85
C PRO A 522 -9.93 -8.81 -11.35
N HIS A 523 -10.05 -7.82 -10.45
CA HIS A 523 -10.48 -6.45 -10.79
C HIS A 523 -9.34 -5.47 -11.09
N LEU A 524 -8.08 -5.88 -10.95
CA LEU A 524 -6.92 -5.00 -11.18
C LEU A 524 -6.46 -4.99 -12.65
N ILE A 525 -6.93 -5.95 -13.45
CA ILE A 525 -6.53 -6.16 -14.86
C ILE A 525 -7.72 -6.02 -15.82
N ALA A 526 -8.96 -5.92 -15.30
CA ALA A 526 -10.18 -5.80 -16.09
C ALA A 526 -10.47 -4.37 -16.55
#